data_AF-A0ABD6VVB6-F1
#
_entry.id   AF-A0ABD6VVB6-F1
#
_cell.length_a   1.000
_cell.length_b   1.000
_cell.length_c   1.000
_cell.angle_alpha   90.00
_cell.angle_beta   90.00
_cell.angle_gamma   90.00
#
_symmetry.space_group_name_H-M   'P 1'
#
loop_
_entity.id
_entity.type
_entity.pdbx_description
1 polymer ?
#
loop_
_entity_poly.entity_id
_entity_poly.type
_entity_poly.pdbx_seq_one_letter_code
_entity_poly.pdbx_strand_id
1 'polypeptide(L)' 'MTNAQFPCGYTQNGEERINRALQATECMAELLRHHAVHPGKPLNSDGLAAIFECVRDQLNGAVETSEFFAGGGRHERN' A
#
# COMPACT_ATOMS: atom_id res chain seq x y z
N MET A 1 -26.83 -8.89 9.82
CA MET A 1 -25.56 -8.19 10.08
C MET A 1 -25.14 -7.55 8.78
N THR A 2 -25.46 -6.27 8.60
CA THR A 2 -25.00 -5.49 7.45
C THR A 2 -23.49 -5.32 7.61
N ASN A 3 -22.70 -6.04 6.82
CA ASN A 3 -21.30 -5.68 6.60
C ASN A 3 -21.32 -4.21 6.19
N ALA A 4 -20.75 -3.33 7.02
CA ALA A 4 -20.43 -1.98 6.61
C ALA A 4 -19.33 -2.12 5.54
N GLN A 5 -19.75 -2.45 4.33
CA GLN A 5 -18.93 -2.34 3.15
C GLN A 5 -18.70 -0.85 3.02
N PHE A 6 -17.58 -0.38 3.59
CA PHE A 6 -17.09 0.96 3.33
C PHE A 6 -17.12 1.11 1.79
N PRO A 7 -17.87 2.08 1.25
CA PRO A 7 -17.87 2.33 -0.18
C PRO A 7 -16.57 3.07 -0.52
N CYS A 8 -15.43 2.45 -0.24
CA CYS A 8 -14.16 2.82 -0.86
C CYS A 8 -14.07 2.04 -2.16
N GLY A 9 -14.93 2.42 -3.12
CA GLY A 9 -14.72 2.05 -4.51
C GLY A 9 -13.44 2.74 -4.95
N TYR A 10 -12.32 2.04 -4.83
CA TYR A 10 -11.10 2.47 -5.49
C TYR A 10 -11.38 2.46 -6.99
N THR A 11 -10.88 3.47 -7.71
CA THR A 11 -10.75 3.31 -9.16
C THR A 11 -9.92 2.05 -9.44
N GLN A 12 -10.02 1.45 -10.63
CA GLN A 12 -9.20 0.27 -11.01
C GLN A 12 -7.71 0.47 -10.68
N ASN A 13 -7.21 1.71 -10.82
CA ASN A 13 -5.85 2.11 -10.46
C ASN A 13 -5.56 2.02 -8.95
N GLY A 14 -6.52 2.35 -8.07
CA GLY A 14 -6.35 2.25 -6.62
C GLY A 14 -6.35 0.80 -6.12
N GLU A 15 -7.18 -0.07 -6.71
CA GLU A 15 -7.16 -1.51 -6.42
C GLU A 15 -5.82 -2.15 -6.82
N GLU A 16 -5.29 -1.82 -8.00
CA GLU A 16 -3.96 -2.27 -8.42
C GLU A 16 -2.86 -1.83 -7.45
N ARG A 17 -2.93 -0.60 -6.93
CA ARG A 17 -1.98 -0.09 -5.95
C ARG A 17 -2.05 -0.84 -4.63
N ILE A 18 -3.25 -1.17 -4.15
CA ILE A 18 -3.42 -2.01 -2.95
C ILE A 18 -2.82 -3.39 -3.16
N ASN A 19 -3.05 -4.01 -4.32
CA ASN A 19 -2.47 -5.30 -4.65
C ASN A 19 -0.94 -5.26 -4.67
N ARG A 20 -0.35 -4.17 -5.20
CA ARG A 20 1.11 -3.97 -5.16
C ARG A 20 1.64 -3.77 -3.74
N ALA A 21 0.92 -3.02 -2.90
CA ALA A 21 1.28 -2.86 -1.49
C ALA A 21 1.26 -4.22 -0.76
N LEU A 22 0.23 -5.04 -1.01
CA LEU A 22 0.12 -6.39 -0.47
C LEU A 22 1.33 -7.26 -0.86
N GLN A 23 1.66 -7.33 -2.15
CA GLN A 23 2.81 -8.09 -2.65
C GLN A 23 4.14 -7.64 -2.01
N ALA A 24 4.35 -6.33 -1.85
CA ALA A 24 5.53 -5.80 -1.19
C ALA A 24 5.59 -6.20 0.30
N THR A 25 4.45 -6.21 0.99
CA THR A 25 4.39 -6.67 2.40
C THR A 25 4.59 -8.17 2.54
N GLU A 26 4.10 -8.99 1.60
CA GLU A 26 4.35 -10.44 1.58
C GLU A 26 5.84 -10.74 1.38
N CYS A 27 6.50 -10.01 0.47
CA CYS A 27 7.94 -10.09 0.27
C CYS A 27 8.70 -9.74 1.56
N MET A 28 8.31 -8.66 2.25
CA MET A 28 8.89 -8.30 3.55
C MET A 28 8.72 -9.42 4.58
N ALA A 29 7.54 -10.01 4.67
CA ALA A 29 7.27 -11.10 5.60
C ALA A 29 8.11 -12.35 5.30
N GLU A 30 8.36 -12.66 4.02
CA GLU A 30 9.29 -13.72 3.61
C GLU A 30 10.74 -13.44 4.02
N LEU A 31 11.22 -12.22 3.81
CA LEU A 31 12.57 -11.82 4.21
C LEU A 31 12.76 -11.91 5.72
N LEU A 32 11.79 -11.44 6.50
CA LEU A 32 11.82 -11.52 7.96
C LEU A 32 11.78 -12.97 8.46
N ARG A 33 10.95 -13.83 7.84
CA ARG A 33 10.92 -15.26 8.15
C ARG A 33 12.26 -15.94 7.83
N HIS A 34 12.87 -15.65 6.68
CA HIS A 34 14.18 -16.18 6.32
C HIS A 34 15.26 -15.73 7.31
N HIS A 35 15.24 -14.48 7.75
CA HIS A 35 16.18 -13.98 8.74
C HIS A 35 15.99 -14.62 10.11
N ALA A 36 14.75 -14.88 10.53
CA ALA A 36 14.47 -15.59 11.78
C ALA A 36 15.08 -17.02 11.80
N VAL A 37 15.18 -17.67 10.64
CA VAL A 37 15.86 -18.98 10.48
C VAL A 37 17.39 -18.82 10.43
N HIS A 38 17.90 -17.67 9.99
CA HIS A 38 19.33 -17.39 9.80
C HIS A 38 19.78 -16.09 10.50
N PRO A 39 19.78 -16.05 11.86
CA PRO A 39 20.01 -14.82 12.62
C PRO A 39 21.42 -14.23 12.45
N GLY A 40 22.39 -15.04 12.03
CA GLY A 40 23.78 -14.61 11.81
C GLY A 40 24.00 -13.77 10.54
N LYS A 41 22.98 -13.64 9.68
CA LYS A 41 23.07 -12.83 8.45
C LYS A 41 22.16 -11.61 8.58
N PRO A 42 22.70 -10.40 8.78
CA PRO A 42 21.89 -9.20 8.89
C PRO A 42 21.11 -8.92 7.60
N LEU A 43 19.92 -8.36 7.74
CA LEU A 43 19.13 -7.87 6.61
C LEU A 43 19.78 -6.61 6.02
N ASN A 44 19.72 -6.48 4.70
CA ASN A 44 20.17 -5.28 4.01
C ASN A 44 19.23 -4.10 4.34
N SER A 45 19.73 -3.09 5.06
CA SER A 45 18.96 -1.90 5.47
C SER A 45 18.37 -1.15 4.28
N ASP A 46 19.14 -1.01 3.20
CA ASP A 46 18.73 -0.26 2.01
C ASP A 46 17.60 -1.00 1.27
N GLY A 47 17.69 -2.34 1.24
CA GLY A 47 16.65 -3.19 0.69
C GLY A 47 15.36 -3.13 1.49
N LEU A 48 15.46 -3.12 2.83
CA LEU A 48 14.29 -2.96 3.70
C LEU A 48 13.64 -1.59 3.53
N ALA A 49 14.45 -0.52 3.49
CA ALA A 49 13.97 0.85 3.29
C ALA A 49 13.21 0.98 1.96
N ALA A 50 13.76 0.43 0.87
CA ALA A 50 13.10 0.43 -0.43
C ALA A 50 11.73 -0.26 -0.42
N ILE A 51 11.57 -1.35 0.34
CA ILE A 51 10.27 -2.02 0.48
C ILE A 51 9.30 -1.15 1.27
N PHE A 52 9.74 -0.52 2.37
CA PHE A 52 8.88 0.39 3.15
C PHE A 52 8.44 1.60 2.33
N GLU A 53 9.33 2.20 1.55
CA GLU A 53 9.02 3.30 0.63
C GLU A 53 8.02 2.86 -0.43
N CYS A 54 8.21 1.68 -1.03
CA CYS A 54 7.27 1.11 -1.99
C CYS A 54 5.86 0.96 -1.39
N VAL A 55 5.75 0.33 -0.21
CA VAL A 55 4.45 0.14 0.47
C VAL A 55 3.78 1.48 0.75
N ARG A 56 4.53 2.45 1.30
CA ARG A 56 4.03 3.80 1.56
C ARG A 56 3.49 4.46 0.29
N ASP A 57 4.27 4.44 -0.79
CA ASP A 57 3.92 5.12 -2.04
C ASP A 57 2.71 4.47 -2.73
N GLN A 58 2.58 3.14 -2.66
CA GLN A 58 1.40 2.44 -3.16
C GLN A 58 0.15 2.78 -2.34
N LEU A 59 0.22 2.77 -1.01
CA LEU A 59 -0.92 3.07 -0.15
C LEU A 59 -1.36 4.54 -0.27
N ASN A 60 -0.41 5.48 -0.30
CA ASN A 60 -0.72 6.90 -0.52
C ASN A 60 -1.39 7.11 -1.88
N GLY A 61 -0.83 6.51 -2.95
CA GLY A 61 -1.45 6.59 -4.27
C GLY A 61 -2.83 5.95 -4.32
N ALA A 62 -3.08 4.86 -3.59
CA ALA A 62 -4.41 4.25 -3.53
C ALA A 62 -5.44 5.19 -2.87
N VAL A 63 -5.05 5.89 -1.80
CA VAL A 63 -5.88 6.90 -1.13
C VAL A 63 -6.17 8.08 -2.06
N GLU A 64 -5.18 8.59 -2.79
CA GLU A 64 -5.36 9.68 -3.76
C GLU A 64 -6.31 9.29 -4.91
N THR A 65 -6.36 8.01 -5.26
CA THR A 65 -7.24 7.47 -6.31
C THR A 65 -8.62 7.03 -5.82
N SER A 66 -8.93 7.23 -4.54
CA SER A 66 -10.26 7.02 -3.97
C SER A 66 -11.19 8.16 -4.38
N GLU A 67 -12.38 7.81 -4.88
CA GLU A 67 -13.41 8.78 -5.29
C GLU A 67 -13.80 9.75 -4.17
N PHE A 68 -13.58 9.36 -2.91
CA PHE A 68 -13.83 10.18 -1.72
C PHE A 68 -12.95 11.44 -1.65
N PHE A 69 -11.73 11.39 -2.21
CA PHE A 69 -10.80 12.54 -2.25
C PHE A 69 -10.85 13.30 -3.59
N ALA A 70 -11.39 12.70 -4.65
CA ALA A 70 -11.55 13.33 -5.95
C ALA A 70 -12.64 14.43 -5.98
N GLY A 71 -13.58 14.41 -5.03
CA GLY A 71 -14.74 15.32 -4.97
C GLY A 71 -14.51 16.69 -4.31
N GLY A 72 -13.36 16.94 -3.68
CA GLY A 72 -13.10 18.20 -2.96
C GLY A 72 -12.51 19.35 -3.79
N GLY A 73 -12.17 19.11 -5.07
CA GLY A 73 -11.25 19.97 -5.81
C GLY A 73 -11.81 20.79 -6.98
N ARG A 74 -13.11 20.73 -7.30
CA ARG A 74 -13.68 21.52 -8.42
C ARG A 74 -15.15 21.89 -8.19
N HIS A 75 -15.39 22.87 -7.32
CA HIS A 75 -16.59 23.70 -7.42
C HIS A 75 -16.30 25.15 -7.02
N GLU A 76 -15.30 25.77 -7.64
CA GLU A 76 -15.23 27.22 -7.71
C GLU A 76 -14.87 27.65 -9.13
N ARG A 77 -15.71 28.56 -9.66
CA ARG A 77 -15.62 29.30 -10.93
C ARG A 77 -16.13 28.57 -12.17
N ASN A 78 -17.42 28.71 -12.46
CA ASN A 78 -17.94 29.85 -13.22
C ASN A 78 -19.48 29.91 -13.13
#